data_AF-A0ABD4W0Z0-F1
#
_entry.id   AF-A0ABD4W0Z0-F1
#
_cell.length_a   1.000
_cell.length_b   1.000
_cell.length_c   1.000
_cell.angle_alpha   90.00
_cell.angle_beta   90.00
_cell.angle_gamma   90.00
#
_symmetry.space_group_name_H-M   'P 1'
#
loop_
_entity.id
_entity.type
_entity.pdbx_description
1 polymer ?
#
loop_
_entity_poly.entity_id
_entity_poly.type
_entity_poly.pdbx_seq_one_letter_code
_entity_poly.pdbx_strand_id
1 'polypeptide(L)'
;MSNEEKYGFTRQYHVLLTDKQKIQHEKALKTQSALFQYALKYLFKTYGVKHIGRPMPFSQKPIQYLLNKIKTGFIKDKYGLARWKKSVLFLSSHSADEFLKTVYTNFSQYRKRLVKADKSMDEKARYNFKMNVTKDKYGKHKNQLHKSWYRKGSINFLRNSASFRTITSQKLPEDSKGGIRIEDKHTDNHTFLTIADFGTLEVIEDLSELSLKDIALTKIKKLPDGSYRLQLTFSLPRKKQKSKTIQGFDWNMAGNEAFCSSDGKRIKVSDAAIKRADDMSRRSMQLSQRVIWKEMPTGKASCIASLTADSRS
;
A
#
# COMPACT_ATOMS: atom_id res chain seq x y z
N MET A 1 -6.09 -5.65 -29.22
CA MET A 1 -6.49 -4.52 -28.36
C MET A 1 -5.24 -4.00 -27.67
N SER A 2 -4.90 -2.73 -27.86
CA SER A 2 -3.70 -2.12 -27.26
C SER A 2 -3.76 -2.20 -25.73
N ASN A 3 -2.73 -2.79 -25.12
CA ASN A 3 -2.53 -2.75 -23.66
C ASN A 3 -2.00 -1.36 -23.29
N GLU A 4 -2.85 -0.35 -23.38
CA GLU A 4 -2.54 0.98 -22.83
C GLU A 4 -2.53 0.87 -21.31
N GLU A 5 -1.35 1.11 -20.71
CA GLU A 5 -1.22 1.18 -19.26
C GLU A 5 -2.12 2.29 -18.74
N LYS A 6 -3.00 1.97 -17.79
CA LYS A 6 -3.90 2.95 -17.18
C LYS A 6 -3.30 3.46 -15.88
N TYR A 7 -3.34 4.78 -15.66
CA TYR A 7 -2.96 5.38 -14.39
C TYR A 7 -4.21 5.62 -13.55
N GLY A 8 -4.17 5.13 -12.30
CA GLY A 8 -5.24 5.32 -11.33
C GLY A 8 -4.93 6.45 -10.38
N PHE A 9 -5.82 7.44 -10.26
CA PHE A 9 -5.78 8.44 -9.18
C PHE A 9 -7.12 8.49 -8.47
N THR A 10 -7.14 9.11 -7.30
CA THR A 10 -8.32 9.14 -6.43
C THR A 10 -8.58 10.57 -5.97
N ARG A 11 -9.84 11.00 -6.01
CA ARG A 11 -10.31 12.24 -5.37
C ARG A 11 -11.31 11.93 -4.26
N GLN A 12 -11.37 12.77 -3.23
CA GLN A 12 -12.29 12.64 -2.11
C GLN A 12 -13.11 13.91 -2.00
N TYR A 13 -14.41 13.74 -1.79
CA TYR A 13 -15.42 14.80 -1.74
C TYR A 13 -16.21 14.66 -0.45
N HIS A 14 -16.61 15.78 0.14
CA HIS A 14 -17.55 15.80 1.25
C HIS A 14 -18.97 15.53 0.73
N VAL A 15 -19.71 14.67 1.43
CA VAL A 15 -21.08 14.32 1.02
C VAL A 15 -22.06 14.34 2.18
N LEU A 16 -23.28 14.79 1.88
CA LEU A 16 -24.41 14.73 2.78
C LEU A 16 -25.25 13.51 2.44
N LEU A 17 -25.46 12.65 3.44
CA LEU A 17 -26.30 11.47 3.32
C LEU A 17 -27.60 11.69 4.09
N THR A 18 -28.70 11.27 3.50
CA THR A 18 -29.99 11.13 4.20
C THR A 18 -29.90 10.06 5.29
N ASP A 19 -30.78 10.11 6.28
CA ASP A 19 -30.77 9.12 7.37
C ASP A 19 -31.06 7.69 6.86
N LYS A 20 -31.88 7.56 5.81
CA LYS A 20 -32.10 6.28 5.12
C LYS A 20 -30.78 5.73 4.54
N GLN A 21 -29.98 6.58 3.91
CA GLN A 21 -28.67 6.21 3.36
C GLN A 21 -27.65 5.87 4.46
N LYS A 22 -27.65 6.59 5.58
CA LYS A 22 -26.81 6.28 6.75
C LYS A 22 -27.15 4.90 7.33
N ILE A 23 -28.44 4.61 7.55
CA ILE A 23 -28.90 3.31 8.04
C ILE A 23 -28.53 2.19 7.05
N GLN A 24 -28.71 2.43 5.75
CA GLN A 24 -28.30 1.49 4.71
C GLN A 24 -26.79 1.22 4.78
N HIS A 25 -25.96 2.27 4.92
CA HIS A 25 -24.51 2.14 5.03
C HIS A 25 -24.10 1.25 6.20
N GLU A 26 -24.67 1.47 7.38
CA GLU A 26 -24.36 0.70 8.58
C GLU A 26 -24.76 -0.77 8.46
N LYS A 27 -25.94 -1.04 7.89
CA LYS A 27 -26.37 -2.42 7.61
C LYS A 27 -25.47 -3.09 6.58
N ALA A 28 -25.09 -2.37 5.52
CA ALA A 28 -24.14 -2.86 4.51
C ALA A 28 -22.77 -3.20 5.13
N LEU A 29 -22.27 -2.38 6.06
CA LEU A 29 -21.01 -2.63 6.77
C LEU A 29 -21.06 -3.90 7.63
N LYS A 30 -22.20 -4.18 8.29
CA LYS A 30 -22.41 -5.43 9.04
C LYS A 30 -22.33 -6.64 8.12
N THR A 31 -23.01 -6.60 6.98
CA THR A 31 -22.96 -7.67 5.97
C THR A 31 -21.54 -7.84 5.40
N GLN A 32 -20.88 -6.75 5.03
CA GLN A 32 -19.51 -6.77 4.50
C GLN A 32 -18.52 -7.37 5.51
N SER A 33 -18.69 -7.05 6.80
CA SER A 33 -17.87 -7.60 7.88
C SER A 33 -18.08 -9.12 8.06
N ALA A 34 -19.32 -9.58 7.98
CA ALA A 34 -19.63 -11.01 8.04
C ALA A 34 -19.05 -11.75 6.81
N LEU A 35 -19.18 -11.16 5.63
CA LEU A 35 -18.62 -11.69 4.38
C LEU A 35 -17.08 -11.77 4.46
N PHE A 36 -16.43 -10.76 5.03
CA PHE A 36 -14.99 -10.74 5.26
C PHE A 36 -14.52 -11.93 6.09
N GLN A 37 -15.14 -12.15 7.26
CA GLN A 37 -14.79 -13.24 8.15
C GLN A 37 -15.01 -14.61 7.49
N TYR A 38 -16.14 -14.76 6.79
CA TYR A 38 -16.46 -15.97 6.06
C TYR A 38 -15.44 -16.27 4.96
N ALA A 39 -15.15 -15.27 4.11
CA ALA A 39 -14.17 -15.37 3.03
C ALA A 39 -12.77 -15.71 3.55
N LEU A 40 -12.32 -15.02 4.61
CA LEU A 40 -11.04 -15.33 5.23
C LEU A 40 -10.99 -16.74 5.80
N LYS A 41 -12.01 -17.17 6.55
CA LYS A 41 -12.07 -18.54 7.10
C LYS A 41 -11.95 -19.57 5.98
N TYR A 42 -12.65 -19.35 4.87
CA TYR A 42 -12.56 -20.21 3.68
C TYR A 42 -11.15 -20.20 3.08
N LEU A 43 -10.57 -19.02 2.83
CA LEU A 43 -9.24 -18.88 2.24
C LEU A 43 -8.14 -19.49 3.12
N PHE A 44 -8.21 -19.31 4.43
CA PHE A 44 -7.28 -19.93 5.38
C PHE A 44 -7.43 -21.45 5.42
N LYS A 45 -8.67 -21.96 5.47
CA LYS A 45 -8.93 -23.41 5.44
C LYS A 45 -8.46 -24.05 4.15
N THR A 46 -8.49 -23.33 3.03
CA THR A 46 -8.18 -23.89 1.70
C THR A 46 -6.72 -23.69 1.29
N TYR A 47 -6.14 -22.53 1.59
CA TYR A 47 -4.84 -22.07 1.07
C TYR A 47 -3.93 -21.49 2.16
N GLY A 48 -4.31 -21.59 3.44
CA GLY A 48 -3.54 -21.10 4.56
C GLY A 48 -2.31 -21.96 4.87
N VAL A 49 -1.69 -21.72 6.02
CA VAL A 49 -0.40 -22.33 6.43
C VAL A 49 -0.38 -23.86 6.28
N LYS A 50 -1.43 -24.55 6.72
CA LYS A 50 -1.53 -26.02 6.62
C LYS A 50 -1.61 -26.53 5.18
N HIS A 51 -2.08 -25.71 4.25
CA HIS A 51 -2.29 -26.05 2.84
C HIS A 51 -1.40 -25.21 1.92
N ILE A 52 -0.23 -24.82 2.40
CA ILE A 52 0.66 -23.91 1.66
C ILE A 52 1.11 -24.48 0.31
N GLY A 53 1.26 -25.80 0.21
CA GLY A 53 1.60 -26.51 -1.03
C GLY A 53 0.49 -26.48 -2.08
N ARG A 54 -0.77 -26.19 -1.71
CA ARG A 54 -1.88 -26.10 -2.67
C ARG A 54 -1.76 -24.81 -3.49
N PRO A 55 -1.67 -24.85 -4.82
CA PRO A 55 -1.56 -23.64 -5.64
C PRO A 55 -2.82 -22.77 -5.50
N MET A 56 -2.61 -21.46 -5.42
CA MET A 56 -3.70 -20.48 -5.38
C MET A 56 -4.01 -20.02 -6.81
N PRO A 57 -5.30 -19.79 -7.15
CA PRO A 57 -5.67 -19.28 -8.47
C PRO A 57 -4.89 -18.03 -8.88
N PHE A 58 -4.43 -17.96 -10.13
CA PHE A 58 -3.65 -16.80 -10.62
C PHE A 58 -4.35 -16.05 -11.76
N SER A 59 -5.07 -16.77 -12.62
CA SER A 59 -5.79 -16.17 -13.74
C SER A 59 -7.20 -15.71 -13.34
N GLN A 60 -7.74 -14.73 -14.08
CA GLN A 60 -9.00 -14.06 -13.77
C GLN A 60 -10.19 -15.02 -13.66
N LYS A 61 -10.33 -15.98 -14.58
CA LYS A 61 -11.43 -16.96 -14.60
C LYS A 61 -11.45 -17.83 -13.32
N PRO A 62 -10.36 -18.54 -12.95
CA PRO A 62 -10.27 -19.26 -11.68
C PRO A 62 -10.47 -18.41 -10.43
N ILE A 63 -9.97 -17.17 -10.42
CA ILE A 63 -10.21 -16.24 -9.31
C ILE A 63 -11.70 -15.97 -9.19
N GLN A 64 -12.38 -15.62 -10.28
CA GLN A 64 -13.80 -15.33 -10.27
C GLN A 64 -14.63 -16.54 -9.82
N TYR A 65 -14.29 -17.75 -10.27
CA TYR A 65 -14.94 -18.98 -9.83
C TYR A 65 -14.83 -19.17 -8.30
N LEU A 66 -13.63 -18.97 -7.74
CA LEU A 66 -13.41 -19.04 -6.30
C LEU A 66 -14.22 -17.97 -5.54
N LEU A 67 -14.23 -16.72 -6.02
CA LEU A 67 -14.98 -15.64 -5.38
C LEU A 67 -16.49 -15.93 -5.41
N ASN A 68 -17.01 -16.41 -6.55
CA ASN A 68 -18.41 -16.82 -6.68
C ASN A 68 -18.74 -17.96 -5.71
N LYS A 69 -17.87 -18.96 -5.56
CA LYS A 69 -18.05 -20.06 -4.60
C LYS A 69 -18.10 -19.57 -3.14
N ILE A 70 -17.24 -18.61 -2.79
CA ILE A 70 -17.26 -17.98 -1.46
C ILE A 70 -18.57 -17.21 -1.27
N LYS A 71 -18.99 -16.42 -2.27
CA LYS A 71 -20.20 -15.61 -2.23
C LYS A 71 -21.47 -16.47 -2.09
N THR A 72 -21.59 -17.53 -2.87
CA THR A 72 -22.73 -18.46 -2.83
C THR A 72 -22.78 -19.24 -1.52
N GLY A 73 -21.64 -19.73 -1.04
CA GLY A 73 -21.54 -20.37 0.27
C GLY A 73 -21.94 -19.43 1.40
N PHE A 74 -21.48 -18.17 1.36
CA PHE A 74 -21.84 -17.17 2.37
C PHE A 74 -23.36 -16.96 2.46
N ILE A 75 -24.04 -16.70 1.33
CA ILE A 75 -25.49 -16.43 1.37
C ILE A 75 -26.31 -17.67 1.76
N LYS A 76 -25.85 -18.86 1.38
CA LYS A 76 -26.49 -20.12 1.75
C LYS A 76 -26.33 -20.38 3.25
N ASP A 77 -25.10 -20.35 3.75
CA ASP A 77 -24.78 -20.75 5.12
C ASP A 77 -25.22 -19.73 6.17
N LYS A 78 -25.15 -18.42 5.86
CA LYS A 78 -25.50 -17.36 6.83
C LYS A 78 -26.96 -16.92 6.76
N TYR A 79 -27.59 -16.99 5.59
CA TYR A 79 -28.92 -16.40 5.37
C TYR A 79 -29.94 -17.37 4.77
N GLY A 80 -29.56 -18.62 4.45
CA GLY A 80 -30.48 -19.57 3.82
C GLY A 80 -30.97 -19.15 2.43
N LEU A 81 -30.25 -18.25 1.75
CA LEU A 81 -30.71 -17.67 0.48
C LEU A 81 -30.13 -18.45 -0.71
N ALA A 82 -31.00 -18.74 -1.69
CA ALA A 82 -30.58 -19.31 -2.97
C ALA A 82 -29.88 -18.28 -3.89
N ARG A 83 -30.21 -17.00 -3.76
CA ARG A 83 -29.67 -15.91 -4.59
C ARG A 83 -29.38 -14.66 -3.78
N TRP A 84 -28.43 -13.85 -4.24
CA TRP A 84 -28.09 -12.57 -3.61
C TRP A 84 -29.28 -11.61 -3.68
N LYS A 85 -29.78 -11.14 -2.53
CA LYS A 85 -30.89 -10.19 -2.45
C LYS A 85 -30.44 -8.91 -1.73
N LYS A 86 -30.36 -7.80 -2.47
CA LYS A 86 -29.95 -6.50 -1.93
C LYS A 86 -30.87 -6.01 -0.79
N SER A 87 -32.18 -6.24 -0.90
CA SER A 87 -33.15 -5.84 0.13
C SER A 87 -32.90 -6.49 1.50
N VAL A 88 -32.35 -7.70 1.52
CA VAL A 88 -32.02 -8.43 2.76
C VAL A 88 -30.61 -8.07 3.25
N LEU A 89 -29.66 -7.98 2.33
CA LEU A 89 -28.24 -7.85 2.64
C LEU A 89 -27.76 -6.40 2.78
N PHE A 90 -28.55 -5.43 2.30
CA PHE A 90 -28.22 -3.99 2.22
C PHE A 90 -26.97 -3.67 1.39
N LEU A 91 -26.36 -4.69 0.75
CA LEU A 91 -25.16 -4.64 -0.07
C LEU A 91 -25.49 -5.26 -1.43
N SER A 92 -25.11 -4.63 -2.55
CA SER A 92 -25.28 -5.28 -3.86
C SER A 92 -24.29 -6.42 -4.08
N SER A 93 -24.63 -7.29 -5.04
CA SER A 93 -23.73 -8.32 -5.51
C SER A 93 -22.44 -7.73 -6.07
N HIS A 94 -22.51 -6.65 -6.85
CA HIS A 94 -21.35 -6.01 -7.46
C HIS A 94 -20.39 -5.45 -6.40
N SER A 95 -20.92 -4.78 -5.39
CA SER A 95 -20.13 -4.27 -4.25
C SER A 95 -19.51 -5.40 -3.44
N ALA A 96 -20.22 -6.52 -3.27
CA ALA A 96 -19.66 -7.73 -2.65
C ALA A 96 -18.53 -8.34 -3.50
N ASP A 97 -18.66 -8.36 -4.84
CA ASP A 97 -17.64 -8.88 -5.74
C ASP A 97 -16.36 -8.03 -5.68
N GLU A 98 -16.46 -6.70 -5.73
CA GLU A 98 -15.32 -5.78 -5.59
C GLU A 98 -14.65 -5.89 -4.21
N PHE A 99 -15.47 -6.02 -3.16
CA PHE A 99 -14.95 -6.27 -1.82
C PHE A 99 -14.16 -7.58 -1.75
N LEU A 100 -14.71 -8.68 -2.28
CA LEU A 100 -14.06 -9.98 -2.30
C LEU A 100 -12.76 -10.00 -3.12
N LYS A 101 -12.69 -9.27 -4.24
CA LYS A 101 -11.44 -9.08 -5.00
C LYS A 101 -10.36 -8.43 -4.14
N THR A 102 -10.73 -7.43 -3.35
CA THR A 102 -9.80 -6.76 -2.42
C THR A 102 -9.32 -7.72 -1.32
N VAL A 103 -10.23 -8.48 -0.71
CA VAL A 103 -9.89 -9.49 0.31
C VAL A 103 -8.94 -10.55 -0.27
N TYR A 104 -9.24 -11.04 -1.46
CA TYR A 104 -8.41 -12.02 -2.17
C TYR A 104 -7.01 -11.49 -2.45
N THR A 105 -6.90 -10.27 -2.94
CA THR A 105 -5.62 -9.62 -3.24
C THR A 105 -4.76 -9.51 -1.98
N ASN A 106 -5.36 -9.04 -0.88
CA ASN A 106 -4.68 -8.94 0.41
C ASN A 106 -4.24 -10.31 0.94
N PHE A 107 -5.10 -11.33 0.82
CA PHE A 107 -4.75 -12.70 1.19
C PHE A 107 -3.63 -13.27 0.31
N SER A 108 -3.62 -12.99 -0.99
CA SER A 108 -2.57 -13.46 -1.91
C SER A 108 -1.19 -12.91 -1.53
N GLN A 109 -1.12 -11.65 -1.11
CA GLN A 109 0.12 -11.01 -0.64
C GLN A 109 0.61 -11.61 0.67
N TYR A 110 -0.32 -11.88 1.59
CA TYR A 110 -0.03 -12.64 2.79
C TYR A 110 0.51 -14.05 2.46
N ARG A 111 -0.14 -14.78 1.56
CA ARG A 111 0.28 -16.12 1.15
C ARG A 111 1.66 -16.12 0.49
N LYS A 112 1.99 -15.12 -0.34
CA LYS A 112 3.34 -14.98 -0.92
C LYS A 112 4.42 -14.91 0.17
N ARG A 113 4.15 -14.19 1.27
CA ARG A 113 5.07 -14.11 2.41
C ARG A 113 5.16 -15.45 3.15
N LEU A 114 4.03 -16.14 3.34
CA LEU A 114 4.03 -17.48 3.92
C LEU A 114 4.89 -18.44 3.11
N VAL A 115 4.74 -18.46 1.78
CA VAL A 115 5.50 -19.37 0.90
C VAL A 115 6.99 -19.07 0.98
N LYS A 116 7.38 -17.79 1.03
CA LYS A 116 8.78 -17.40 1.23
C LYS A 116 9.32 -17.89 2.58
N ALA A 117 8.53 -17.77 3.65
CA ALA A 117 8.92 -18.22 4.98
C ALA A 117 9.09 -19.75 5.03
N ASP A 118 8.14 -20.52 4.48
CA ASP A 118 8.18 -21.99 4.45
C ASP A 118 9.39 -22.55 3.68
N LYS A 119 9.78 -21.89 2.58
CA LYS A 119 10.99 -22.23 1.81
C LYS A 119 12.29 -22.00 2.57
N SER A 120 12.32 -20.99 3.45
CA SER A 120 13.52 -20.65 4.24
C SER A 120 13.66 -21.46 5.53
N MET A 121 12.76 -22.42 5.80
CA MET A 121 12.71 -23.18 7.05
C MET A 121 13.14 -24.64 6.85
N ASP A 122 13.91 -25.13 7.82
CA ASP A 122 14.21 -26.56 8.03
C ASP A 122 12.95 -27.37 8.38
N GLU A 123 12.96 -28.69 8.20
CA GLU A 123 11.79 -29.57 8.34
C GLU A 123 11.13 -29.48 9.72
N LYS A 124 11.92 -29.46 10.80
CA LYS A 124 11.41 -29.32 12.17
C LYS A 124 10.77 -27.95 12.40
N ALA A 125 11.38 -26.90 11.88
CA ALA A 125 10.82 -25.54 11.92
C ALA A 125 9.54 -25.44 11.10
N ARG A 126 9.48 -26.13 9.95
CA ARG A 126 8.32 -26.22 9.06
C ARG A 126 7.14 -26.96 9.71
N TYR A 127 7.40 -28.06 10.42
CA TYR A 127 6.37 -28.77 11.18
C TYR A 127 5.80 -27.88 12.30
N ASN A 128 6.65 -27.25 13.11
CA ASN A 128 6.22 -26.32 14.16
C ASN A 128 5.47 -25.12 13.57
N PHE A 129 5.89 -24.63 12.41
CA PHE A 129 5.25 -23.57 11.64
C PHE A 129 3.83 -23.95 11.19
N LYS A 130 3.62 -25.18 10.72
CA LYS A 130 2.30 -25.69 10.32
C LYS A 130 1.37 -26.00 11.50
N MET A 131 1.94 -26.42 12.63
CA MET A 131 1.20 -26.83 13.83
C MET A 131 0.86 -25.67 14.77
N ASN A 132 1.30 -24.44 14.47
CA ASN A 132 0.97 -23.24 15.26
C ASN A 132 1.40 -23.38 16.73
N VAL A 133 2.52 -24.08 16.99
CA VAL A 133 3.09 -24.26 18.33
C VAL A 133 3.68 -22.92 18.77
N THR A 134 2.80 -22.07 19.28
CA THR A 134 3.01 -20.63 19.43
C THR A 134 3.87 -20.28 20.63
N LYS A 135 3.95 -21.15 21.64
CA LYS A 135 4.64 -20.87 22.90
C LYS A 135 5.34 -22.13 23.40
N ASP A 136 6.52 -21.97 23.99
CA ASP A 136 7.10 -22.98 24.86
C ASP A 136 6.41 -22.98 26.24
N LYS A 137 6.83 -23.88 27.13
CA LYS A 137 6.32 -23.98 28.52
C LYS A 137 6.48 -22.67 29.30
N TYR A 138 7.34 -21.75 28.83
CA TYR A 138 7.68 -20.48 29.45
C TYR A 138 7.02 -19.28 28.73
N GLY A 139 6.09 -19.52 27.81
CA GLY A 139 5.34 -18.48 27.11
C GLY A 139 6.10 -17.76 26.00
N LYS A 140 7.36 -18.13 25.70
CA LYS A 140 8.16 -17.54 24.61
C LYS A 140 7.79 -18.14 23.27
N HIS A 141 7.71 -17.28 22.25
CA HIS A 141 7.44 -17.72 20.88
C HIS A 141 8.56 -18.61 20.36
N LYS A 142 8.24 -19.86 19.97
CA LYS A 142 9.20 -20.84 19.42
C LYS A 142 9.75 -20.49 18.01
N ASN A 143 9.46 -19.29 17.51
CA ASN A 143 9.99 -18.83 16.22
C ASN A 143 11.40 -18.25 16.42
N GLN A 144 12.42 -19.07 16.16
CA GLN A 144 13.84 -18.69 16.28
C GLN A 144 14.22 -17.46 15.45
N LEU A 145 13.51 -17.18 14.35
CA LEU A 145 13.80 -16.04 13.49
C LEU A 145 13.26 -14.71 14.04
N HIS A 146 12.54 -14.69 15.17
CA HIS A 146 11.85 -13.52 15.74
C HIS A 146 10.98 -12.73 14.75
N LYS A 147 10.71 -13.29 13.57
CA LYS A 147 9.82 -12.71 12.57
C LYS A 147 8.42 -12.92 13.10
N SER A 148 7.87 -11.91 13.76
CA SER A 148 6.43 -11.86 14.04
C SER A 148 5.70 -12.28 12.76
N TRP A 149 4.72 -13.18 12.89
CA TRP A 149 3.96 -13.69 11.74
C TRP A 149 3.26 -12.57 10.95
N TYR A 150 3.39 -11.30 11.38
CA TYR A 150 3.09 -10.08 10.65
C TYR A 150 3.55 -8.75 11.36
N ARG A 151 3.94 -7.68 10.63
CA ARG A 151 3.66 -6.21 10.88
C ARG A 151 4.15 -5.38 9.66
N LYS A 152 3.44 -4.43 8.98
CA LYS A 152 2.39 -3.41 9.24
C LYS A 152 1.29 -3.45 8.12
N GLY A 153 -0.02 -3.53 8.49
CA GLY A 153 -1.18 -3.75 7.57
C GLY A 153 -1.82 -5.17 7.58
N SER A 154 -1.91 -5.81 8.76
CA SER A 154 -2.31 -7.22 8.94
C SER A 154 -3.62 -7.51 8.23
N ILE A 155 -3.79 -8.71 7.64
CA ILE A 155 -5.15 -9.20 7.38
C ILE A 155 -5.91 -8.98 8.69
N ASN A 156 -7.01 -8.23 8.66
CA ASN A 156 -7.80 -7.83 9.84
C ASN A 156 -8.39 -9.02 10.64
N PHE A 157 -7.86 -10.23 10.48
CA PHE A 157 -8.17 -11.41 11.27
C PHE A 157 -8.19 -11.13 12.78
N LEU A 158 -7.39 -10.15 13.26
CA LEU A 158 -7.22 -9.83 14.68
C LEU A 158 -7.82 -8.49 15.12
N ARG A 159 -8.29 -7.65 14.19
CA ARG A 159 -9.05 -6.45 14.56
C ARG A 159 -10.50 -6.81 14.32
N ASN A 160 -11.23 -7.11 15.40
CA ASN A 160 -12.68 -7.28 15.40
C ASN A 160 -13.28 -6.29 14.39
N SER A 161 -14.15 -6.80 13.52
CA SER A 161 -14.81 -6.20 12.34
C SER A 161 -15.15 -4.69 12.34
N ALA A 162 -15.05 -4.01 13.48
CA ALA A 162 -15.14 -2.57 13.71
C ALA A 162 -14.21 -1.68 12.83
N SER A 163 -13.29 -2.23 12.05
CA SER A 163 -12.40 -1.43 11.20
C SER A 163 -12.98 -1.04 9.85
N PHE A 164 -14.02 -1.71 9.35
CA PHE A 164 -14.58 -1.35 8.05
C PHE A 164 -15.50 -0.15 8.19
N ARG A 165 -15.14 0.94 7.49
CA ARG A 165 -15.94 2.18 7.43
C ARG A 165 -16.33 2.55 6.00
N THR A 166 -15.99 1.70 5.04
CA THR A 166 -16.09 2.01 3.62
C THR A 166 -16.87 0.92 2.90
N ILE A 167 -17.83 1.33 2.08
CA ILE A 167 -18.49 0.49 1.08
C ILE A 167 -17.95 0.91 -0.28
N THR A 168 -17.49 -0.06 -1.07
CA THR A 168 -16.99 0.16 -2.43
C THR A 168 -18.02 -0.36 -3.41
N SER A 169 -18.41 0.48 -4.36
CA SER A 169 -19.31 0.13 -5.44
C SER A 169 -18.56 0.22 -6.78
N GLN A 170 -18.85 -0.74 -7.66
CA GLN A 170 -18.34 -0.71 -9.03
C GLN A 170 -19.09 0.36 -9.83
N LYS A 171 -18.41 0.99 -10.81
CA LYS A 171 -19.13 1.74 -11.85
C LYS A 171 -20.03 0.76 -12.63
N LEU A 172 -21.31 1.08 -12.67
CA LEU A 172 -22.25 0.42 -13.56
C LEU A 172 -22.32 1.18 -14.90
N PRO A 173 -22.71 0.54 -16.01
CA PRO A 173 -22.89 1.20 -17.30
C PRO A 173 -23.77 2.45 -17.17
N GLU A 174 -23.50 3.48 -17.97
CA GLU A 174 -24.26 4.76 -17.91
C GLU A 174 -25.76 4.53 -18.08
N ASP A 175 -26.16 3.61 -18.95
CA ASP A 175 -27.56 3.27 -19.25
C ASP A 175 -28.23 2.39 -18.18
N SER A 176 -27.46 1.87 -17.23
CA SER A 176 -27.99 0.98 -16.19
C SER A 176 -28.65 1.76 -15.05
N LYS A 177 -29.70 1.18 -14.47
CA LYS A 177 -30.37 1.73 -13.28
C LYS A 177 -29.39 1.77 -12.11
N GLY A 178 -28.94 2.96 -11.73
CA GLY A 178 -27.91 3.18 -10.69
C GLY A 178 -26.49 3.39 -11.23
N GLY A 179 -26.32 3.60 -12.54
CA GLY A 179 -25.10 4.16 -13.12
C GLY A 179 -24.77 5.54 -12.54
N ILE A 180 -23.51 5.96 -12.64
CA ILE A 180 -23.07 7.26 -12.11
C ILE A 180 -23.61 8.36 -13.01
N ARG A 181 -24.44 9.26 -12.47
CA ARG A 181 -25.06 10.37 -13.20
C ARG A 181 -25.11 11.60 -12.31
N ILE A 182 -24.89 12.77 -12.92
CA ILE A 182 -25.16 14.06 -12.29
C ILE A 182 -26.62 14.37 -12.59
N GLU A 183 -27.46 14.42 -11.56
CA GLU A 183 -28.91 14.64 -11.70
C GLU A 183 -29.23 16.13 -11.75
N ASP A 184 -28.58 16.91 -10.88
CA ASP A 184 -28.86 18.35 -10.75
C ASP A 184 -27.64 19.09 -10.17
N LYS A 185 -27.57 20.40 -10.45
CA LYS A 185 -26.58 21.32 -9.92
C LYS A 185 -27.30 22.39 -9.09
N HIS A 186 -26.90 22.57 -7.85
CA HIS A 186 -27.41 23.67 -7.04
C HIS A 186 -26.56 24.93 -7.23
N THR A 187 -27.17 26.08 -6.98
CA THR A 187 -26.57 27.42 -7.10
C THR A 187 -25.43 27.68 -6.09
N ASP A 188 -25.22 26.78 -5.12
CA ASP A 188 -24.32 26.96 -3.97
C ASP A 188 -23.14 25.96 -3.94
N ASN A 189 -22.55 25.61 -5.10
CA ASN A 189 -21.46 24.61 -5.22
C ASN A 189 -21.82 23.19 -4.73
N HIS A 190 -23.10 22.84 -4.71
CA HIS A 190 -23.55 21.48 -4.38
C HIS A 190 -23.97 20.74 -5.65
N THR A 191 -23.53 19.47 -5.79
CA THR A 191 -23.89 18.62 -6.93
C THR A 191 -24.61 17.36 -6.46
N PHE A 192 -25.72 17.01 -7.11
CA PHE A 192 -26.42 15.76 -6.87
C PHE A 192 -25.89 14.64 -7.77
N LEU A 193 -25.23 13.66 -7.17
CA LEU A 193 -24.60 12.54 -7.86
C LEU A 193 -25.30 11.22 -7.52
N THR A 194 -25.92 10.59 -8.51
CA THR A 194 -26.44 9.22 -8.38
C THR A 194 -25.29 8.22 -8.40
N ILE A 195 -25.23 7.36 -7.38
CA ILE A 195 -24.20 6.33 -7.25
C ILE A 195 -24.83 4.96 -7.05
N ALA A 196 -24.18 3.96 -7.63
CA ALA A 196 -24.51 2.57 -7.42
C ALA A 196 -24.58 2.25 -5.91
N ASP A 197 -25.66 1.59 -5.55
CA ASP A 197 -26.07 1.25 -4.19
C ASP A 197 -26.76 2.29 -3.34
N PHE A 198 -26.35 3.55 -3.37
CA PHE A 198 -26.82 4.57 -2.44
C PHE A 198 -27.80 5.58 -3.04
N GLY A 199 -28.01 5.51 -4.36
CA GLY A 199 -28.88 6.45 -5.07
C GLY A 199 -28.23 7.83 -5.17
N THR A 200 -29.06 8.86 -5.24
CA THR A 200 -28.63 10.26 -5.35
C THR A 200 -28.04 10.75 -4.03
N LEU A 201 -26.80 11.21 -4.07
CA LEU A 201 -26.07 11.82 -2.97
C LEU A 201 -25.86 13.30 -3.25
N GLU A 202 -25.85 14.12 -2.21
CA GLU A 202 -25.45 15.52 -2.32
C GLU A 202 -23.95 15.64 -2.03
N VAL A 203 -23.22 16.23 -2.96
CA VAL A 203 -21.77 16.46 -2.89
C VAL A 203 -21.51 17.95 -2.70
N ILE A 204 -20.73 18.32 -1.68
CA ILE A 204 -20.42 19.73 -1.34
C ILE A 204 -19.25 20.24 -2.20
N GLU A 205 -19.27 19.97 -3.50
CA GLU A 205 -18.34 20.52 -4.49
C GLU A 205 -19.02 20.54 -5.87
N ASP A 206 -18.60 21.47 -6.73
CA ASP A 206 -19.02 21.47 -8.13
C ASP A 206 -18.28 20.37 -8.92
N LEU A 207 -19.04 19.40 -9.45
CA LEU A 207 -18.51 18.30 -10.26
C LEU A 207 -18.82 18.46 -11.76
N SER A 208 -19.21 19.65 -12.21
CA SER A 208 -19.59 19.95 -13.60
C SER A 208 -18.57 19.53 -14.64
N GLU A 209 -17.29 19.76 -14.37
CA GLU A 209 -16.19 19.45 -15.29
C GLU A 209 -15.70 17.99 -15.17
N LEU A 210 -16.31 17.20 -14.29
CA LEU A 210 -15.87 15.85 -14.01
C LEU A 210 -16.30 14.90 -15.11
N SER A 211 -15.32 14.33 -15.82
CA SER A 211 -15.57 13.21 -16.74
C SER A 211 -16.00 11.95 -15.97
N LEU A 212 -17.31 11.67 -15.97
CA LEU A 212 -17.89 10.47 -15.36
C LEU A 212 -17.41 9.19 -16.06
N LYS A 213 -16.99 9.29 -17.33
CA LYS A 213 -16.48 8.19 -18.15
C LYS A 213 -15.24 7.54 -17.52
N ASP A 214 -14.39 8.37 -16.92
CA ASP A 214 -13.10 7.96 -16.37
C ASP A 214 -13.16 7.36 -14.96
N ILE A 215 -14.32 7.43 -14.31
CA ILE A 215 -14.52 6.84 -12.97
C ILE A 215 -14.53 5.32 -13.09
N ALA A 216 -13.65 4.65 -12.36
CA ALA A 216 -13.59 3.19 -12.27
C ALA A 216 -14.35 2.66 -11.05
N LEU A 217 -14.21 3.32 -9.90
CA LEU A 217 -14.79 2.89 -8.62
C LEU A 217 -15.30 4.07 -7.81
N THR A 218 -16.37 3.84 -7.06
CA THR A 218 -16.91 4.77 -6.08
C THR A 218 -16.81 4.15 -4.70
N LYS A 219 -16.49 4.94 -3.67
CA LYS A 219 -16.47 4.46 -2.30
C LYS A 219 -17.10 5.48 -1.37
N ILE A 220 -17.99 5.02 -0.49
CA ILE A 220 -18.58 5.86 0.56
C ILE A 220 -17.95 5.48 1.89
N LYS A 221 -17.25 6.45 2.50
CA LYS A 221 -16.48 6.28 3.72
C LYS A 221 -17.12 7.07 4.86
N LYS A 222 -17.41 6.39 5.98
CA LYS A 222 -17.75 7.01 7.26
C LYS A 222 -16.47 7.42 7.98
N LEU A 223 -16.36 8.69 8.35
CA LEU A 223 -15.25 9.24 9.12
C LEU A 223 -15.47 9.05 10.63
N PRO A 224 -14.42 9.18 11.48
CA PRO A 224 -14.55 9.00 12.93
C PRO A 224 -15.49 10.00 13.61
N ASP A 225 -15.58 11.20 13.07
CA ASP A 225 -16.48 12.30 13.47
C ASP A 225 -17.96 12.04 13.11
N GLY A 226 -18.25 10.95 12.38
CA GLY A 226 -19.60 10.61 11.92
C GLY A 226 -19.96 11.22 10.55
N SER A 227 -19.10 12.05 9.96
CA SER A 227 -19.31 12.61 8.63
C SER A 227 -18.99 11.58 7.53
N TYR A 228 -19.39 11.88 6.30
CA TYR A 228 -19.20 10.99 5.16
C TYR A 228 -18.37 11.64 4.05
N ARG A 229 -17.56 10.81 3.40
CA ARG A 229 -16.80 11.18 2.19
C ARG A 229 -17.10 10.22 1.06
N LEU A 230 -17.28 10.79 -0.13
CA LEU A 230 -17.28 10.07 -1.38
C LEU A 230 -15.87 10.07 -1.95
N GLN A 231 -15.34 8.89 -2.24
CA GLN A 231 -14.05 8.73 -2.89
C GLN A 231 -14.26 8.16 -4.30
N LEU A 232 -13.86 8.94 -5.30
CA LEU A 232 -13.90 8.55 -6.70
C LEU A 232 -12.51 8.13 -7.15
N THR A 233 -12.37 6.92 -7.68
CA THR A 233 -11.12 6.45 -8.30
C THR A 233 -11.28 6.50 -9.81
N PHE A 234 -10.39 7.24 -10.46
CA PHE A 234 -10.35 7.42 -11.91
C PHE A 234 -9.32 6.48 -12.52
N SER A 235 -9.54 6.06 -13.77
CA SER A 235 -8.63 5.23 -14.53
C SER A 235 -8.40 5.84 -15.92
N LEU A 236 -7.41 6.72 -16.02
CA LEU A 236 -7.07 7.39 -17.28
C LEU A 236 -6.04 6.58 -18.09
N PRO A 237 -6.09 6.63 -19.43
CA PRO A 237 -5.02 6.08 -20.27
C PRO A 237 -3.73 6.86 -19.99
N ARG A 238 -2.65 6.14 -19.66
CA ARG A 238 -1.33 6.73 -19.47
C ARG A 238 -0.58 6.64 -20.79
N LYS A 239 -0.23 7.79 -21.38
CA LYS A 239 0.79 7.82 -22.43
C LYS A 239 2.10 7.33 -21.81
N LYS A 240 2.66 6.23 -22.34
CA LYS A 240 3.98 5.76 -21.92
C LYS A 240 4.99 6.88 -22.12
N GLN A 241 5.49 7.44 -21.02
CA GLN A 241 6.65 8.29 -21.07
C GLN A 241 7.85 7.37 -21.31
N LYS A 242 8.54 7.53 -22.44
CA LYS A 242 9.74 6.73 -22.74
C LYS A 242 10.70 6.88 -21.56
N SER A 243 11.06 5.77 -20.91
CA SER A 243 12.13 5.78 -19.92
C SER A 243 13.40 6.24 -20.62
N LYS A 244 13.94 7.39 -20.21
CA LYS A 244 15.31 7.74 -20.58
C LYS A 244 16.21 6.76 -19.82
N THR A 245 16.78 5.79 -20.52
CA THR A 245 17.81 4.92 -19.98
C THR A 245 19.04 5.79 -19.73
N ILE A 246 19.33 6.11 -18.46
CA ILE A 246 20.61 6.74 -18.12
C ILE A 246 21.63 5.59 -18.09
N GLN A 247 22.52 5.57 -19.07
CA GLN A 247 23.54 4.53 -19.26
C GLN A 247 24.89 5.14 -18.85
N GLY A 248 25.43 4.69 -17.71
CA GLY A 248 26.78 5.00 -17.23
C GLY A 248 26.93 6.33 -16.48
N PHE A 249 27.46 6.26 -15.26
CA PHE A 249 27.94 7.40 -14.48
C PHE A 249 29.46 7.26 -14.39
N ASP A 250 30.22 8.22 -14.93
CA ASP A 250 31.67 8.27 -14.75
C ASP A 250 31.99 9.33 -13.69
N TRP A 251 32.63 8.91 -12.60
CA TRP A 251 33.19 9.81 -11.58
C TRP A 251 34.63 10.13 -11.97
N ASN A 252 34.80 10.80 -13.11
CA ASN A 252 36.13 11.19 -13.55
C ASN A 252 36.41 12.60 -13.08
N MET A 253 37.27 12.75 -12.06
CA MET A 253 37.70 14.06 -11.54
C MET A 253 38.74 14.76 -12.43
N ALA A 254 38.98 14.26 -13.63
CA ALA A 254 39.88 14.88 -14.59
C ALA A 254 39.32 16.24 -15.05
N GLY A 255 40.13 17.30 -14.93
CA GLY A 255 39.76 18.63 -15.43
C GLY A 255 38.76 19.41 -14.58
N ASN A 256 38.55 19.04 -13.31
CA ASN A 256 37.74 19.79 -12.35
C ASN A 256 36.22 19.80 -12.63
N GLU A 257 35.77 18.81 -13.41
CA GLU A 257 34.37 18.56 -13.73
C GLU A 257 33.85 17.44 -12.80
N ALA A 258 33.02 17.77 -11.82
CA ALA A 258 32.48 16.77 -10.89
C ALA A 258 31.31 15.97 -11.47
N PHE A 259 30.65 16.51 -12.50
CA PHE A 259 29.45 15.90 -13.04
C PHE A 259 29.30 16.23 -14.52
N CYS A 260 29.14 15.20 -15.35
CA CYS A 260 28.73 15.34 -16.74
C CYS A 260 27.40 14.60 -16.93
N SER A 261 26.34 15.36 -17.26
CA SER A 261 25.06 14.80 -17.67
C SER A 261 25.09 14.41 -19.16
N SER A 262 24.31 13.40 -19.54
CA SER A 262 24.14 12.98 -20.94
C SER A 262 23.59 14.06 -21.86
N ASP A 263 22.96 15.09 -21.30
CA ASP A 263 22.43 16.24 -22.05
C ASP A 263 23.52 17.33 -22.28
N GLY A 264 24.81 17.01 -22.10
CA GLY A 264 25.95 17.91 -22.31
C GLY A 264 26.17 18.92 -21.17
N LYS A 265 25.30 18.93 -20.15
CA LYS A 265 25.44 19.80 -18.98
C LYS A 265 26.58 19.31 -18.09
N ARG A 266 27.60 20.16 -17.92
CA ARG A 266 28.74 19.94 -17.04
C ARG A 266 28.58 20.77 -15.78
N ILE A 267 28.69 20.14 -14.61
CA ILE A 267 28.75 20.83 -13.32
C ILE A 267 30.21 20.81 -12.90
N LYS A 268 30.80 22.01 -12.87
CA LYS A 268 32.15 22.21 -12.33
C LYS A 268 32.07 22.25 -10.80
N VAL A 269 33.10 21.72 -10.14
CA VAL A 269 33.27 21.97 -8.70
C VAL A 269 33.51 23.47 -8.55
N SER A 270 32.87 24.11 -7.56
CA SER A 270 33.07 25.53 -7.35
C SER A 270 34.51 25.82 -6.93
N ASP A 271 35.12 26.87 -7.48
CA ASP A 271 36.50 27.28 -7.17
C ASP A 271 36.73 27.47 -5.67
N ALA A 272 35.69 27.91 -4.95
CA ALA A 272 35.72 28.05 -3.49
C ALA A 272 35.87 26.71 -2.76
N ALA A 273 35.28 25.62 -3.27
CA ALA A 273 35.40 24.29 -2.68
C ALA A 273 36.80 23.69 -2.94
N ILE A 274 37.34 23.89 -4.14
CA ILE A 274 38.71 23.46 -4.50
C ILE A 274 39.74 24.19 -3.63
N LYS A 275 39.61 25.52 -3.51
CA LYS A 275 40.51 26.32 -2.68
C LYS A 275 40.51 25.87 -1.21
N ARG A 276 39.35 25.50 -0.67
CA ARG A 276 39.28 24.91 0.69
C ARG A 276 39.95 23.54 0.78
N ALA A 277 39.80 22.68 -0.24
CA ALA A 277 40.41 21.37 -0.27
C ALA A 277 41.95 21.46 -0.35
N ASP A 278 42.47 22.40 -1.14
CA ASP A 278 43.91 22.67 -1.24
C ASP A 278 44.48 23.23 0.08
N ASP A 279 43.77 24.17 0.71
CA ASP A 279 44.16 24.71 2.01
C ASP A 279 44.16 23.62 3.09
N MET A 280 43.17 22.72 3.09
CA MET A 280 43.15 21.58 4.01
C MET A 280 44.28 20.58 3.73
N SER A 281 44.59 20.31 2.46
CA SER A 281 45.69 19.42 2.07
C SER A 281 47.04 19.99 2.49
N ARG A 282 47.26 21.30 2.30
CA ARG A 282 48.47 22.00 2.78
C ARG A 282 48.60 21.94 4.30
N ARG A 283 47.51 22.17 5.04
CA ARG A 283 47.51 22.06 6.50
C ARG A 283 47.79 20.63 6.97
N SER A 284 47.21 19.62 6.30
CA SER A 284 47.48 18.21 6.58
C SER A 284 48.95 17.85 6.34
N MET A 285 49.55 18.33 5.25
CA MET A 285 50.95 18.10 4.94
C MET A 285 51.89 18.79 5.95
N GLN A 286 51.57 20.02 6.37
CA GLN A 286 52.30 20.71 7.44
C GLN A 286 52.17 20.01 8.80
N LEU A 287 51.00 19.47 9.13
CA LEU A 287 50.78 18.66 10.33
C LEU A 287 51.53 17.33 10.27
N SER A 288 51.56 16.67 9.11
CA SER A 288 52.31 15.44 8.85
C SER A 288 53.83 15.67 8.96
N GLN A 289 54.34 16.82 8.52
CA GLN A 289 55.76 17.17 8.65
C GLN A 289 56.16 17.55 10.09
N ARG A 290 55.20 17.99 10.92
CA ARG A 290 55.43 18.30 12.35
C ARG A 290 55.48 17.09 13.26
N VAL A 291 55.15 15.88 12.77
CA VAL A 291 55.31 14.64 13.54
C VAL A 291 56.75 14.14 13.35
N ILE A 292 57.66 14.57 14.24
CA ILE A 292 59.00 14.00 14.35
C ILE A 292 58.93 12.85 15.36
N TRP A 293 59.29 11.64 14.92
CA TRP A 293 59.49 10.51 15.82
C TRP A 293 60.78 10.71 16.61
N LYS A 294 60.71 10.71 17.95
CA LYS A 294 61.88 10.66 18.82
C LYS A 294 61.97 9.27 19.43
N GLU A 295 63.06 8.56 19.21
CA GLU A 295 63.31 7.29 19.89
C GLU A 295 63.50 7.53 21.39
N MET A 296 62.79 6.77 22.22
CA MET A 296 63.05 6.72 23.66
C MET A 296 64.13 5.69 23.96
N PRO A 297 64.96 5.88 25.02
CA PRO A 297 66.08 4.99 25.34
C PRO A 297 65.70 3.54 25.68
N THR A 298 64.41 3.21 25.77
CA THR A 298 63.89 1.89 26.14
C THR A 298 63.28 1.11 24.97
N GLY A 299 63.52 1.53 23.73
CA GLY A 299 63.16 0.74 22.53
C GLY A 299 61.65 0.65 22.25
N LYS A 300 60.85 1.57 22.78
CA LYS A 300 59.44 1.77 22.38
C LYS A 300 59.27 3.13 21.73
N ALA A 301 58.67 3.17 20.55
CA ALA A 301 58.27 4.42 19.90
C ALA A 301 56.93 4.89 20.50
N SER A 302 56.86 6.12 20.99
CA SER A 302 55.60 6.76 21.40
C SER A 302 55.40 8.05 20.61
N CYS A 303 54.19 8.25 20.09
CA CYS A 303 53.79 9.50 19.46
C CYS A 303 53.55 10.56 20.54
N ILE A 304 54.37 11.60 20.61
CA ILE A 304 54.13 12.75 21.50
C ILE A 304 53.59 13.88 20.64
N ALA A 305 52.33 14.27 20.86
CA ALA A 305 51.82 15.53 20.35
C ALA A 305 52.43 16.67 21.18
N SER A 306 53.32 17.46 20.58
CA SER A 306 53.81 18.69 21.20
C SER A 306 52.69 19.74 21.18
N LEU A 307 51.93 19.83 22.28
CA LEU A 307 51.11 21.00 22.59
C LEU A 307 52.04 22.06 23.22
N THR A 308 52.69 22.88 22.39
CA THR A 308 53.05 24.23 22.84
C THR A 308 51.79 25.06 22.70
N ALA A 309 51.04 25.14 23.80
CA ALA A 309 50.21 26.30 24.05
C ALA A 309 51.17 27.48 24.19
N ASP A 310 51.05 28.46 23.29
CA ASP A 310 51.39 29.82 23.65
C ASP A 310 50.16 30.70 23.43
N SER A 311 49.76 31.25 24.55
CA SER A 311 48.63 32.13 24.78
C SER A 311 49.08 33.59 24.67
N ARG A 312 48.12 34.46 24.31
CA ARG A 312 48.14 35.95 24.40
C ARG A 312 48.84 36.60 23.20
N SER A 313 48.28 37.60 22.54
CA SER A 313 47.30 38.64 22.91
C SER A 313 46.48 39.08 21.71
#